data_AF-E3MBW5-F1
#
_entry.id   AF-E3MBW5-F1
#
_cell.length_a   1.000
_cell.length_b   1.000
_cell.length_c   1.000
_cell.angle_alpha   90.00
_cell.angle_beta   90.00
_cell.angle_gamma   90.00
#
_symmetry.space_group_name_H-M   'P 1'
#
loop_
_entity.id
_entity.type
_entity.pdbx_description
1 polymer ?
#
loop_
_entity_poly.entity_id
_entity_poly.type
_entity_poly.pdbx_seq_one_letter_code
_entity_poly.pdbx_strand_id
1 'polypeptide(L)'
;MSFADMFYGDGIATNSVLQKSKEDLRRELRECTKELEEVKSQLRSVNSCWDFCSMRRIELEKELKEMKDVKESNDRIIASMKNKIELNQKNHDEQIAKIIEELEEKMSVLKDLNADLLQKAQEEHEIKMKIMKKEQDRKIKELDEILKKTKQESEAKQAKIEKENKILKSNQANESINYQQEMIRLIEEHQKETEAMRSELEEEKKSMKNKIEINQKNHDEQIAKIIEEHEEKMTVLKYKNAESMKTAREAHEVKMKIMKKEQDQKIKELDVILENTKQKSEAEQATIEKEIKILKSKQINESRIYQQEIGRLIAEHQKETEAIRKENEAMKSELKEEKKSELSTKLTKASNRQITLDASNRVFIQFLNITRTVQDASESLEFIELYCSHESPENFECAIAIYLDELNELKLKFKERVFHFRQSAINEQNVHQEIRNVCKSYLQKSEELMMSESLLELCLHLPTAVENKKIFEIEEFKKKAGKLSEEMKITRDVVQMKLEAILLAILQK
;
A
#
# COMPACT_ATOMS: atom_id res chain seq x y z
N MET A 1 27.42 -76.41 152.59
CA MET A 1 27.01 -76.88 151.25
C MET A 1 25.53 -76.59 151.06
N SER A 2 25.19 -75.65 150.18
CA SER A 2 23.88 -75.58 149.49
C SER A 2 23.96 -74.57 148.34
N PHE A 3 24.24 -75.09 147.14
CA PHE A 3 23.57 -74.84 145.85
C PHE A 3 22.85 -73.50 145.57
N ALA A 4 23.37 -72.35 145.99
CA ALA A 4 22.74 -71.03 145.75
C ALA A 4 23.62 -69.99 145.01
N ASP A 5 24.77 -70.38 144.44
CA ASP A 5 25.75 -69.43 143.84
C ASP A 5 26.09 -69.71 142.37
N MET A 6 25.19 -70.27 141.56
CA MET A 6 25.57 -70.66 140.18
C MET A 6 24.63 -70.24 139.04
N PHE A 7 23.62 -69.37 139.25
CA PHE A 7 22.79 -68.85 138.14
C PHE A 7 22.24 -67.43 138.37
N TYR A 8 23.11 -66.44 138.62
CA TYR A 8 22.77 -65.02 138.52
C TYR A 8 23.85 -64.25 137.74
N GLY A 9 24.08 -64.67 136.50
CA GLY A 9 25.02 -64.02 135.60
C GLY A 9 24.65 -64.23 134.14
N ASP A 10 23.51 -63.67 133.70
CA ASP A 10 23.24 -63.35 132.28
C ASP A 10 21.91 -62.59 132.01
N GLY A 11 21.38 -61.88 133.02
CA GLY A 11 20.09 -61.18 132.89
C GLY A 11 20.14 -59.72 132.41
N ILE A 12 21.33 -59.09 132.33
CA ILE A 12 21.45 -57.64 132.03
C ILE A 12 22.03 -57.39 130.63
N ALA A 13 22.87 -58.27 130.09
CA ALA A 13 23.45 -58.10 128.75
C ALA A 13 22.45 -58.46 127.61
N THR A 14 21.58 -59.44 127.83
CA THR A 14 20.59 -59.92 126.83
C THR A 14 19.51 -58.90 126.55
N ASN A 15 19.12 -58.07 127.52
CA ASN A 15 18.08 -57.05 127.34
C ASN A 15 18.56 -55.85 126.49
N SER A 16 19.84 -55.44 126.61
CA SER A 16 20.38 -54.32 125.83
C SER A 16 20.63 -54.67 124.35
N VAL A 17 21.06 -55.91 124.07
CA VAL A 17 21.27 -56.41 122.70
C VAL A 17 19.94 -56.58 121.96
N LEU A 18 18.91 -57.11 122.65
CA LEU A 18 17.56 -57.21 122.09
C LEU A 18 16.94 -55.83 121.82
N GLN A 19 17.19 -54.86 122.71
CA GLN A 19 16.66 -53.50 122.55
C GLN A 19 17.33 -52.76 121.39
N LYS A 20 18.64 -52.92 121.20
CA LYS A 20 19.37 -52.37 120.05
C LYS A 20 18.94 -53.01 118.72
N SER A 21 18.83 -54.34 118.67
CA SER A 21 18.30 -55.06 117.50
C SER A 21 16.88 -54.62 117.14
N LYS A 22 16.02 -54.41 118.15
CA LYS A 22 14.66 -53.88 117.95
C LYS A 22 14.65 -52.44 117.41
N GLU A 23 15.60 -51.61 117.82
CA GLU A 23 15.74 -50.23 117.34
C GLU A 23 16.33 -50.15 115.93
N ASP A 24 17.27 -51.03 115.59
CA ASP A 24 17.81 -51.15 114.23
C ASP A 24 16.75 -51.69 113.27
N LEU A 25 15.99 -52.73 113.64
CA LEU A 25 14.83 -53.21 112.86
C LEU A 25 13.76 -52.11 112.69
N ARG A 26 13.52 -51.28 113.71
CA ARG A 26 12.61 -50.11 113.58
C ARG A 26 13.19 -49.03 112.67
N ARG A 27 14.51 -48.89 112.58
CA ARG A 27 15.17 -47.95 111.67
C ARG A 27 15.03 -48.44 110.23
N GLU A 28 15.39 -49.70 109.97
CA GLU A 28 15.22 -50.35 108.67
C GLU A 28 13.76 -50.34 108.22
N LEU A 29 12.82 -50.66 109.11
CA LEU A 29 11.39 -50.61 108.78
C LEU A 29 10.94 -49.18 108.39
N ARG A 30 11.46 -48.14 109.05
CA ARG A 30 11.17 -46.74 108.69
C ARG A 30 11.79 -46.35 107.37
N GLU A 31 12.98 -46.84 107.07
CA GLU A 31 13.70 -46.58 105.82
C GLU A 31 13.00 -47.28 104.64
N CYS A 32 12.69 -48.58 104.77
CA CYS A 32 11.84 -49.31 103.83
C CYS A 32 10.46 -48.66 103.63
N THR A 33 9.86 -48.09 104.68
CA THR A 33 8.58 -47.37 104.56
C THR A 33 8.73 -46.08 103.76
N LYS A 34 9.84 -45.34 103.94
CA LYS A 34 10.13 -44.14 103.16
C LYS A 34 10.38 -44.48 101.69
N GLU A 35 11.20 -45.48 101.41
CA GLU A 35 11.46 -45.96 100.05
C GLU A 35 10.16 -46.43 99.37
N LEU A 36 9.30 -47.14 100.09
CA LEU A 36 8.00 -47.56 99.58
C LEU A 36 7.10 -46.38 99.21
N GLU A 37 7.06 -45.33 100.04
CA GLU A 37 6.27 -44.13 99.71
C GLU A 37 6.88 -43.33 98.56
N GLU A 38 8.20 -43.29 98.43
CA GLU A 38 8.88 -42.68 97.29
C GLU A 38 8.57 -43.43 95.99
N VAL A 39 8.64 -44.77 95.98
CA VAL A 39 8.26 -45.61 94.84
C VAL A 39 6.79 -45.43 94.49
N LYS A 40 5.88 -45.37 95.48
CA LYS A 40 4.46 -45.07 95.21
C LYS A 40 4.25 -43.66 94.62
N SER A 41 5.05 -42.68 95.05
CA SER A 41 5.01 -41.33 94.49
C SER A 41 5.47 -41.32 93.03
N GLN A 42 6.60 -41.98 92.74
CA GLN A 42 7.11 -42.15 91.37
C GLN A 42 6.12 -42.91 90.48
N LEU A 43 5.52 -43.99 90.98
CA LEU A 43 4.49 -44.74 90.25
C LEU A 43 3.27 -43.88 89.91
N ARG A 44 2.81 -43.02 90.84
CA ARG A 44 1.74 -42.06 90.57
C ARG A 44 2.12 -41.05 89.49
N SER A 45 3.35 -40.53 89.52
CA SER A 45 3.88 -39.63 88.49
C SER A 45 3.94 -40.30 87.11
N VAL A 46 4.44 -41.53 87.04
CA VAL A 46 4.52 -42.30 85.79
C VAL A 46 3.13 -42.60 85.23
N ASN A 47 2.18 -42.99 86.07
CA ASN A 47 0.79 -43.22 85.64
C ASN A 47 0.15 -41.93 85.10
N SER A 48 0.35 -40.80 85.78
CA SER A 48 -0.14 -39.50 85.29
C SER A 48 0.48 -39.11 83.96
N CYS A 49 1.78 -39.37 83.76
CA CYS A 49 2.46 -39.14 82.48
C CYS A 49 1.91 -40.06 81.38
N TRP A 50 1.64 -41.32 81.69
CA TRP A 50 1.06 -42.29 80.76
C TRP A 50 -0.36 -41.90 80.35
N ASP A 51 -1.20 -41.48 81.30
CA ASP A 51 -2.56 -40.99 81.03
C ASP A 51 -2.52 -39.76 80.12
N PHE A 52 -1.60 -38.83 80.38
CA PHE A 52 -1.38 -37.66 79.53
C PHE A 52 -0.97 -38.05 78.09
N CYS A 53 -0.01 -38.98 77.95
CA CYS A 53 0.44 -39.45 76.64
C CYS A 53 -0.67 -40.19 75.89
N SER A 54 -1.49 -40.98 76.61
CA SER A 54 -2.63 -41.71 76.04
C SER A 54 -3.69 -40.74 75.51
N MET A 55 -4.04 -39.71 76.29
CA MET A 55 -4.98 -38.67 75.85
C MET A 55 -4.44 -37.90 74.64
N ARG A 56 -3.16 -37.49 74.67
CA ARG A 56 -2.56 -36.76 73.54
C ARG A 56 -2.54 -37.60 72.26
N ARG A 57 -2.34 -38.92 72.36
CA ARG A 57 -2.41 -39.82 71.21
C ARG A 57 -3.80 -39.87 70.60
N ILE A 58 -4.86 -39.96 71.42
CA ILE A 58 -6.25 -39.97 70.94
C ILE A 58 -6.58 -38.64 70.24
N GLU A 59 -6.12 -37.53 70.79
CA GLU A 59 -6.31 -36.20 70.21
C GLU A 59 -5.62 -36.07 68.85
N LEU A 60 -4.36 -36.52 68.74
CA LEU A 60 -3.63 -36.55 67.48
C LEU A 60 -4.28 -37.48 66.43
N GLU A 61 -4.85 -38.62 66.85
CA GLU A 61 -5.61 -39.49 65.93
C GLU A 61 -6.87 -38.81 65.40
N LYS A 62 -7.55 -38.03 66.24
CA LYS A 62 -8.71 -37.22 65.83
C LYS A 62 -8.31 -36.11 64.86
N GLU A 63 -7.27 -35.34 65.18
CA GLU A 63 -6.70 -34.30 64.29
C GLU A 63 -6.28 -34.89 62.93
N LEU A 64 -5.68 -36.08 62.93
CA LEU A 64 -5.26 -36.76 61.70
C LEU A 64 -6.44 -37.22 60.86
N LYS A 65 -7.56 -37.61 61.48
CA LYS A 65 -8.80 -37.95 60.78
C LYS A 65 -9.43 -36.71 60.16
N GLU A 66 -9.53 -35.61 60.91
CA GLU A 66 -10.04 -34.34 60.40
C GLU A 66 -9.20 -33.82 59.23
N MET A 67 -7.86 -33.91 59.32
CA MET A 67 -6.97 -33.57 58.20
C MET A 67 -7.20 -34.43 56.95
N LYS A 68 -7.51 -35.72 57.10
CA LYS A 68 -7.85 -36.59 55.96
C LYS A 68 -9.17 -36.16 55.31
N ASP A 69 -10.18 -35.86 56.11
CA ASP A 69 -11.49 -35.42 55.61
C ASP A 69 -11.37 -34.06 54.88
N VAL A 70 -10.59 -33.12 55.42
CA VAL A 70 -10.28 -31.84 54.78
C VAL A 70 -9.53 -32.06 53.47
N LYS A 71 -8.54 -32.95 53.44
CA LYS A 71 -7.79 -33.28 52.21
C LYS A 71 -8.72 -33.85 51.14
N GLU A 72 -9.57 -34.82 51.47
CA GLU A 72 -10.52 -35.41 50.52
C GLU A 72 -11.56 -34.40 50.03
N SER A 73 -11.97 -33.46 50.88
CA SER A 73 -12.84 -32.35 50.48
C SER A 73 -12.14 -31.42 49.49
N ASN A 74 -10.89 -31.04 49.78
CA ASN A 74 -10.09 -30.20 48.90
C ASN A 74 -9.83 -30.87 47.55
N ASP A 75 -9.52 -32.17 47.54
CA ASP A 75 -9.32 -32.93 46.30
C ASP A 75 -10.60 -32.94 45.44
N ARG A 76 -11.78 -33.04 46.06
CA ARG A 76 -13.08 -32.92 45.36
C ARG A 76 -13.32 -31.52 44.80
N ILE A 77 -12.97 -30.47 45.55
CA ILE A 77 -13.08 -29.08 45.09
C ILE A 77 -12.15 -28.83 43.90
N ILE A 78 -10.89 -29.30 43.98
CA ILE A 78 -9.90 -29.18 42.92
C ILE A 78 -10.40 -29.88 41.65
N ALA A 79 -10.91 -31.11 41.76
CA ALA A 79 -11.47 -31.83 40.62
C ALA A 79 -12.66 -31.08 39.98
N SER A 80 -13.55 -30.55 40.80
CA SER A 80 -14.69 -29.73 40.33
C SER A 80 -14.24 -28.46 39.60
N MET A 81 -13.27 -27.73 40.17
CA MET A 81 -12.70 -26.53 39.55
C MET A 81 -12.00 -26.85 38.23
N LYS A 82 -11.23 -27.94 38.18
CA LYS A 82 -10.56 -28.41 36.97
C LYS A 82 -11.56 -28.69 35.84
N ASN A 83 -12.67 -29.37 36.15
CA ASN A 83 -13.74 -29.62 35.18
C ASN A 83 -14.42 -28.33 34.69
N LYS A 84 -14.66 -27.36 35.59
CA LYS A 84 -15.22 -26.05 35.21
C LYS A 84 -14.27 -25.27 34.29
N ILE A 85 -12.97 -25.28 34.57
CA ILE A 85 -11.95 -24.65 33.74
C ILE A 85 -11.94 -25.31 32.35
N GLU A 86 -11.92 -26.64 32.29
CA GLU A 86 -11.91 -27.37 31.02
C GLU A 86 -13.16 -27.12 30.18
N LEU A 87 -14.33 -27.05 30.81
CA LEU A 87 -15.60 -26.73 30.13
C LEU A 87 -15.59 -25.30 29.58
N ASN A 88 -15.15 -24.32 30.37
CA ASN A 88 -15.04 -22.93 29.92
C ASN A 88 -14.05 -22.80 28.77
N GLN A 89 -12.93 -23.52 28.83
CA GLN A 89 -11.93 -23.52 27.76
C GLN A 89 -12.50 -24.07 26.46
N LYS A 90 -13.20 -25.22 26.50
CA LYS A 90 -13.89 -25.78 25.32
C LYS A 90 -14.92 -24.80 24.73
N ASN A 91 -15.68 -24.11 25.58
CA ASN A 91 -16.66 -23.13 25.13
C ASN A 91 -15.99 -21.91 24.48
N HIS A 92 -14.87 -21.43 25.01
CA HIS A 92 -14.08 -20.36 24.38
C HIS A 92 -13.49 -20.80 23.04
N ASP A 93 -12.94 -22.01 22.97
CA ASP A 93 -12.40 -22.56 21.72
C ASP A 93 -13.49 -22.68 20.64
N GLU A 94 -14.71 -23.09 21.02
CA GLU A 94 -15.84 -23.14 20.09
C GLU A 94 -16.29 -21.76 19.61
N GLN A 95 -16.27 -20.74 20.48
CA GLN A 95 -16.54 -19.36 20.08
C GLN A 95 -15.48 -18.82 19.12
N ILE A 96 -14.20 -19.11 19.38
CA ILE A 96 -13.10 -18.72 18.49
C ILE A 96 -13.27 -19.39 17.12
N ALA A 97 -13.62 -20.68 17.09
CA ALA A 97 -13.87 -21.40 15.84
C ALA A 97 -14.99 -20.77 15.00
N LYS A 98 -16.12 -20.39 15.63
CA LYS A 98 -17.23 -19.69 14.94
C LYS A 98 -16.80 -18.34 14.36
N ILE A 99 -16.02 -17.57 15.11
CA ILE A 99 -15.49 -16.27 14.63
C ILE A 99 -14.56 -16.48 13.41
N ILE A 100 -13.71 -17.52 13.45
CA ILE A 100 -12.82 -17.84 12.33
C ILE A 100 -13.65 -18.21 11.08
N GLU A 101 -14.66 -19.07 11.23
CA GLU A 101 -15.54 -19.48 10.13
C GLU A 101 -16.27 -18.27 9.49
N GLU A 102 -16.83 -17.36 10.30
CA GLU A 102 -17.44 -16.12 9.80
C GLU A 102 -16.45 -15.21 9.06
N LEU A 103 -15.21 -15.14 9.53
CA LEU A 103 -14.17 -14.34 8.88
C LEU A 103 -13.74 -14.95 7.55
N GLU A 104 -13.65 -16.27 7.47
CA GLU A 104 -13.36 -17.00 6.23
C GLU A 104 -14.47 -16.79 5.19
N GLU A 105 -15.74 -16.85 5.60
CA GLU A 105 -16.88 -16.59 4.72
C GLU A 105 -16.87 -15.15 4.18
N LYS A 106 -16.67 -14.14 5.05
CA LYS A 106 -16.52 -12.73 4.64
C LYS A 106 -15.34 -12.55 3.67
N MET A 107 -14.25 -13.27 3.88
CA MET A 107 -13.08 -13.20 3.01
C MET A 107 -13.34 -13.83 1.64
N SER A 108 -14.16 -14.90 1.57
CA SER A 108 -14.61 -15.47 0.30
C SER A 108 -15.45 -14.47 -0.50
N VAL A 109 -16.44 -13.83 0.14
CA VAL A 109 -17.29 -12.81 -0.51
C VAL A 109 -16.46 -11.64 -1.04
N LEU A 110 -15.45 -11.20 -0.28
CA LEU A 110 -14.55 -10.13 -0.74
C LEU A 110 -13.67 -10.55 -1.92
N LYS A 111 -13.25 -11.82 -1.99
CA LYS A 111 -12.50 -12.34 -3.15
C LYS A 111 -13.36 -12.33 -4.40
N ASP A 112 -14.61 -12.77 -4.30
CA ASP A 112 -15.55 -12.79 -5.42
C ASP A 112 -15.87 -11.35 -5.89
N LEU A 113 -16.14 -10.43 -4.96
CA LEU A 113 -16.36 -9.02 -5.29
C LEU A 113 -15.14 -8.38 -5.97
N ASN A 114 -13.94 -8.72 -5.52
CA ASN A 114 -12.71 -8.20 -6.11
C ASN A 114 -12.47 -8.79 -7.51
N ALA A 115 -12.82 -10.06 -7.75
CA ALA A 115 -12.77 -10.68 -9.07
C ALA A 115 -13.75 -10.00 -10.04
N ASP A 116 -14.98 -9.74 -9.60
CA ASP A 116 -16.00 -9.01 -10.38
C ASP A 116 -15.54 -7.59 -10.76
N LEU A 117 -14.93 -6.85 -9.82
CA LEU A 117 -14.40 -5.52 -10.09
C LEU A 117 -13.25 -5.55 -11.11
N LEU A 118 -12.36 -6.54 -11.00
CA LEU A 118 -11.28 -6.75 -11.95
C LEU A 118 -11.81 -7.08 -13.35
N GLN A 119 -12.82 -7.94 -13.44
CA GLN A 119 -13.45 -8.29 -14.70
C GLN A 119 -14.11 -7.06 -15.35
N LYS A 120 -14.89 -6.28 -14.60
CA LYS A 120 -15.51 -5.04 -15.11
C LYS A 120 -14.46 -4.04 -15.61
N ALA A 121 -13.37 -3.86 -14.88
CA ALA A 121 -12.28 -2.98 -15.30
C ALA A 121 -11.60 -3.47 -16.60
N GLN A 122 -11.44 -4.79 -16.77
CA GLN A 122 -10.92 -5.38 -18.01
C GLN A 122 -11.88 -5.17 -19.18
N GLU A 123 -13.19 -5.38 -18.98
CA GLU A 123 -14.22 -5.17 -20.00
C GLU A 123 -14.28 -3.69 -20.43
N GLU A 124 -14.26 -2.74 -19.49
CA GLU A 124 -14.22 -1.30 -19.79
C GLU A 124 -12.98 -0.92 -20.58
N HIS A 125 -11.81 -1.44 -20.20
CA HIS A 125 -10.57 -1.21 -20.92
C HIS A 125 -10.64 -1.79 -22.34
N GLU A 126 -11.22 -2.98 -22.52
CA GLU A 126 -11.40 -3.59 -23.84
C GLU A 126 -12.36 -2.77 -24.73
N ILE A 127 -13.47 -2.27 -24.17
CA ILE A 127 -14.39 -1.38 -24.86
C ILE A 127 -13.66 -0.10 -25.30
N LYS A 128 -12.88 0.51 -24.41
CA LYS A 128 -12.09 1.71 -24.71
C LYS A 128 -11.09 1.47 -25.84
N MET A 129 -10.40 0.32 -25.81
CA MET A 129 -9.49 -0.10 -26.89
C MET A 129 -10.21 -0.30 -28.22
N LYS A 130 -11.40 -0.93 -28.22
CA LYS A 130 -12.23 -1.10 -29.44
C LYS A 130 -12.65 0.25 -30.04
N ILE A 131 -13.05 1.22 -29.20
CA ILE A 131 -13.40 2.56 -29.66
C ILE A 131 -12.18 3.26 -30.27
N MET A 132 -11.05 3.24 -29.58
CA MET A 132 -9.82 3.89 -30.03
C MET A 132 -9.32 3.31 -31.37
N LYS A 133 -9.42 1.98 -31.53
CA LYS A 133 -9.06 1.29 -32.78
C LYS A 133 -9.98 1.68 -33.93
N LYS A 134 -11.30 1.74 -33.71
CA LYS A 134 -12.26 2.24 -34.72
C LYS A 134 -11.97 3.68 -35.13
N GLU A 135 -11.55 4.52 -34.19
CA GLU A 135 -11.20 5.91 -34.46
C GLU A 135 -9.89 6.04 -35.26
N GLN A 136 -8.87 5.24 -34.93
CA GLN A 136 -7.66 5.13 -35.75
C GLN A 136 -7.98 4.65 -37.17
N ASP A 137 -8.78 3.60 -37.32
CA ASP A 137 -9.19 3.08 -38.63
C ASP A 137 -9.94 4.13 -39.46
N ARG A 138 -10.77 4.97 -38.82
CA ARG A 138 -11.46 6.09 -39.47
C ARG A 138 -10.46 7.15 -39.95
N LYS A 139 -9.48 7.54 -39.12
CA LYS A 139 -8.43 8.50 -39.49
C LYS A 139 -7.56 7.99 -40.63
N ILE A 140 -7.22 6.69 -40.64
CA ILE A 140 -6.49 6.05 -41.73
C ILE A 140 -7.29 6.14 -43.03
N LYS A 141 -8.61 5.84 -43.00
CA LYS A 141 -9.48 5.97 -44.18
C LYS A 141 -9.58 7.40 -44.71
N GLU A 142 -9.70 8.39 -43.82
CA GLU A 142 -9.70 9.82 -44.23
C GLU A 142 -8.37 10.22 -44.89
N LEU A 143 -7.23 9.78 -44.32
CA LEU A 143 -5.92 10.02 -44.92
C LEU A 143 -5.79 9.35 -46.29
N ASP A 144 -6.24 8.11 -46.45
CA ASP A 144 -6.24 7.41 -47.74
C ASP A 144 -7.10 8.13 -48.79
N GLU A 145 -8.26 8.67 -48.41
CA GLU A 145 -9.09 9.48 -49.30
C GLU A 145 -8.40 10.78 -49.72
N ILE A 146 -7.76 11.49 -48.78
CA ILE A 146 -6.97 12.69 -49.09
C ILE A 146 -5.83 12.36 -50.04
N LEU A 147 -5.13 11.25 -49.80
CA LEU A 147 -4.00 10.79 -50.62
C LEU A 147 -4.48 10.42 -52.03
N LYS A 148 -5.64 9.75 -52.15
CA LYS A 148 -6.27 9.43 -53.43
C LYS A 148 -6.69 10.68 -54.21
N LYS A 149 -7.32 11.67 -53.56
CA LYS A 149 -7.66 12.96 -54.18
C LYS A 149 -6.42 13.72 -54.64
N THR A 150 -5.38 13.76 -53.81
CA THR A 150 -4.11 14.42 -54.15
C THR A 150 -3.42 13.74 -55.32
N LYS A 151 -3.45 12.40 -55.38
CA LYS A 151 -2.92 11.64 -56.52
C LYS A 151 -3.71 11.94 -57.80
N GLN A 152 -5.03 11.93 -57.75
CA GLN A 152 -5.88 12.29 -58.89
C GLN A 152 -5.65 13.73 -59.36
N GLU A 153 -5.49 14.70 -58.45
CA GLU A 153 -5.12 16.07 -58.81
C GLU A 153 -3.74 16.14 -59.46
N SER A 154 -2.76 15.39 -58.94
CA SER A 154 -1.42 15.35 -59.52
C SER A 154 -1.43 14.74 -60.93
N GLU A 155 -2.21 13.67 -61.15
CA GLU A 155 -2.39 13.02 -62.44
C GLU A 155 -3.14 13.94 -63.43
N ALA A 156 -4.15 14.67 -62.98
CA ALA A 156 -4.86 15.65 -63.79
C ALA A 156 -3.96 16.84 -64.19
N LYS A 157 -3.13 17.33 -63.27
CA LYS A 157 -2.12 18.37 -63.54
C LYS A 157 -1.08 17.85 -64.54
N GLN A 158 -0.58 16.62 -64.35
CA GLN A 158 0.35 15.96 -65.27
C GLN A 158 -0.25 15.84 -66.68
N ALA A 159 -1.50 15.38 -66.80
CA ALA A 159 -2.19 15.24 -68.08
C ALA A 159 -2.45 16.59 -68.77
N LYS A 160 -2.71 17.66 -68.00
CA LYS A 160 -2.82 19.01 -68.53
C LYS A 160 -1.50 19.51 -69.10
N ILE A 161 -0.40 19.33 -68.35
CA ILE A 161 0.96 19.64 -68.81
C ILE A 161 1.32 18.83 -70.07
N GLU A 162 0.92 17.56 -70.13
CA GLU A 162 1.18 16.70 -71.29
C GLU A 162 0.41 17.14 -72.54
N LYS A 163 -0.85 17.60 -72.38
CA LYS A 163 -1.64 18.21 -73.45
C LYS A 163 -1.01 19.54 -73.91
N GLU A 164 -0.63 20.41 -72.99
CA GLU A 164 0.04 21.68 -73.31
C GLU A 164 1.37 21.42 -74.05
N ASN A 165 2.18 20.45 -73.61
CA ASN A 165 3.41 20.05 -74.30
C ASN A 165 3.15 19.48 -75.71
N LYS A 166 2.05 18.73 -75.92
CA LYS A 166 1.66 18.26 -77.26
C LYS A 166 1.25 19.42 -78.17
N ILE A 167 0.51 20.40 -77.66
CA ILE A 167 0.14 21.62 -78.40
C ILE A 167 1.41 22.41 -78.76
N LEU A 168 2.35 22.56 -77.82
CA LEU A 168 3.59 23.30 -78.02
C LEU A 168 4.47 22.64 -79.10
N LYS A 169 4.60 21.30 -79.07
CA LYS A 169 5.29 20.53 -80.13
C LYS A 169 4.59 20.62 -81.48
N SER A 170 3.25 20.59 -81.50
CA SER A 170 2.48 20.76 -82.74
C SER A 170 2.63 22.17 -83.32
N ASN A 171 2.69 23.19 -82.48
CA ASN A 171 2.91 24.57 -82.90
C ASN A 171 4.32 24.77 -83.45
N GLN A 172 5.35 24.22 -82.78
CA GLN A 172 6.72 24.21 -83.32
C GLN A 172 6.82 23.47 -84.67
N ALA A 173 6.13 22.34 -84.82
CA ALA A 173 6.08 21.61 -86.08
C ALA A 173 5.38 22.42 -87.18
N ASN A 174 4.25 23.07 -86.87
CA ASN A 174 3.53 23.93 -87.80
C ASN A 174 4.32 25.18 -88.20
N GLU A 175 5.03 25.81 -87.26
CA GLU A 175 5.93 26.92 -87.57
C GLU A 175 7.06 26.48 -88.49
N SER A 176 7.67 25.31 -88.22
CA SER A 176 8.71 24.73 -89.10
C SER A 176 8.16 24.42 -90.51
N ILE A 177 6.94 23.89 -90.61
CA ILE A 177 6.26 23.66 -91.90
C ILE A 177 5.97 24.99 -92.61
N ASN A 178 5.50 26.02 -91.91
CA ASN A 178 5.29 27.34 -92.49
C ASN A 178 6.60 27.92 -93.04
N TYR A 179 7.72 27.82 -92.29
CA TYR A 179 9.03 28.24 -92.76
C TYR A 179 9.49 27.45 -93.99
N GLN A 180 9.25 26.13 -94.03
CA GLN A 180 9.54 25.30 -95.20
C GLN A 180 8.67 25.68 -96.40
N GLN A 181 7.38 25.96 -96.21
CA GLN A 181 6.46 26.39 -97.27
C GLN A 181 6.81 27.80 -97.79
N GLU A 182 7.23 28.72 -96.93
CA GLU A 182 7.76 30.04 -97.32
C GLU A 182 9.01 29.89 -98.18
N MET A 183 9.93 29.00 -97.79
CA MET A 183 11.12 28.64 -98.58
C MET A 183 10.76 28.03 -99.94
N ILE A 184 9.81 27.09 -99.99
CA ILE A 184 9.36 26.50 -101.26
C ILE A 184 8.73 27.57 -102.15
N ARG A 185 7.90 28.46 -101.60
CA ARG A 185 7.30 29.57 -102.36
C ARG A 185 8.36 30.49 -102.95
N LEU A 186 9.37 30.87 -102.16
CA LEU A 186 10.49 31.69 -102.62
C LEU A 186 11.31 30.98 -103.71
N ILE A 187 11.49 29.66 -103.60
CA ILE A 187 12.16 28.85 -104.64
C ILE A 187 11.32 28.83 -105.92
N GLU A 188 10.01 28.59 -105.83
CA GLU A 188 9.08 28.59 -106.97
C GLU A 188 9.00 29.98 -107.65
N GLU A 189 9.02 31.05 -106.87
CA GLU A 189 9.04 32.43 -107.36
C GLU A 189 10.35 32.73 -108.11
N HIS A 190 11.49 32.30 -107.56
CA HIS A 190 12.78 32.34 -108.25
C HIS A 190 12.79 31.50 -109.53
N GLN A 191 12.14 30.34 -109.52
CA GLN A 191 12.04 29.44 -110.68
C GLN A 191 11.19 30.07 -111.79
N LYS A 192 10.06 30.70 -111.43
CA LYS A 192 9.24 31.49 -112.35
C LYS A 192 9.99 32.69 -112.94
N GLU A 193 10.74 33.44 -112.13
CA GLU A 193 11.60 34.53 -112.65
C GLU A 193 12.68 34.00 -113.60
N THR A 194 13.25 32.83 -113.30
CA THR A 194 14.28 32.20 -114.14
C THR A 194 13.69 31.68 -115.46
N GLU A 195 12.47 31.14 -115.43
CA GLU A 195 11.73 30.70 -116.62
C GLU A 195 11.25 31.89 -117.46
N ALA A 196 10.83 33.00 -116.84
CA ALA A 196 10.48 34.25 -117.53
C ALA A 196 11.70 34.88 -118.23
N MET A 197 12.85 34.94 -117.55
CA MET A 197 14.13 35.33 -118.17
C MET A 197 14.51 34.41 -119.34
N ARG A 198 14.23 33.11 -119.23
CA ARG A 198 14.52 32.13 -120.30
C ARG A 198 13.56 32.29 -121.49
N SER A 199 12.29 32.66 -121.28
CA SER A 199 11.37 32.96 -122.40
C SER A 199 11.68 34.29 -123.08
N GLU A 200 12.09 35.32 -122.32
CA GLU A 200 12.55 36.60 -122.89
C GLU A 200 13.82 36.43 -123.74
N LEU A 201 14.77 35.59 -123.29
CA LEU A 201 15.98 35.26 -124.04
C LEU A 201 15.68 34.50 -125.34
N GLU A 202 14.65 33.65 -125.35
CA GLU A 202 14.26 32.86 -126.53
C GLU A 202 13.43 33.69 -127.54
N GLU A 203 12.70 34.72 -127.08
CA GLU A 203 12.08 35.74 -127.96
C GLU A 203 13.14 36.66 -128.61
N GLU A 204 14.19 37.04 -127.88
CA GLU A 204 15.32 37.82 -128.42
C GLU A 204 16.09 37.05 -129.51
N LYS A 205 16.26 35.74 -129.32
CA LYS A 205 16.92 34.83 -130.27
C LYS A 205 16.10 34.62 -131.55
N LYS A 206 14.76 34.67 -131.46
CA LYS A 206 13.84 34.57 -132.60
C LYS A 206 13.76 35.89 -133.41
N SER A 207 13.89 37.03 -132.73
CA SER A 207 14.01 38.37 -133.34
C SER A 207 15.32 38.54 -134.13
N MET A 208 16.43 37.97 -133.63
CA MET A 208 17.74 38.05 -134.28
C MET A 208 17.87 37.14 -135.52
N LYS A 209 17.11 36.03 -135.56
CA LYS A 209 17.08 35.09 -136.70
C LYS A 209 16.34 35.66 -137.93
N ASN A 210 15.33 36.52 -137.73
CA ASN A 210 14.55 37.15 -138.81
C ASN A 210 15.21 38.40 -139.45
N LYS A 211 16.32 38.91 -138.89
CA LYS A 211 17.06 40.07 -139.45
C LYS A 211 18.19 39.69 -140.41
N ILE A 212 18.59 38.41 -140.48
CA ILE A 212 19.69 37.92 -141.32
C ILE A 212 19.19 37.44 -142.70
N GLU A 213 17.88 37.25 -142.89
CA GLU A 213 17.30 36.57 -144.06
C GLU A 213 16.77 37.50 -145.18
N ILE A 214 16.92 38.84 -145.06
CA ILE A 214 16.25 39.79 -146.00
C ILE A 214 17.19 40.66 -146.85
N ASN A 215 18.50 40.73 -146.61
CA ASN A 215 19.37 41.65 -147.37
C ASN A 215 20.46 40.96 -148.20
N GLN A 216 20.08 40.70 -149.45
CA GLN A 216 20.88 40.89 -150.68
C GLN A 216 21.29 39.64 -151.47
N LYS A 217 20.28 39.12 -152.18
CA LYS A 217 20.32 38.84 -153.62
C LYS A 217 20.67 40.12 -154.40
N ASN A 218 21.55 40.02 -155.41
CA ASN A 218 22.02 41.03 -156.39
C ASN A 218 23.25 41.90 -156.03
N HIS A 219 24.42 41.27 -155.93
CA HIS A 219 25.69 41.89 -156.39
C HIS A 219 26.70 40.84 -156.91
N ASP A 220 26.20 39.81 -157.61
CA ASP A 220 26.99 38.70 -158.17
C ASP A 220 27.72 38.99 -159.50
N GLU A 221 28.05 40.24 -159.84
CA GLU A 221 28.62 40.49 -161.19
C GLU A 221 29.79 41.47 -161.32
N GLN A 222 30.40 41.97 -160.24
CA GLN A 222 31.57 42.87 -160.36
C GLN A 222 32.76 42.64 -159.43
N ILE A 223 32.75 41.63 -158.55
CA ILE A 223 33.88 41.35 -157.62
C ILE A 223 34.65 40.09 -158.03
N ALA A 224 34.77 39.84 -159.34
CA ALA A 224 35.75 38.90 -159.90
C ALA A 224 37.13 39.56 -160.15
N LYS A 225 37.29 40.85 -159.78
CA LYS A 225 38.51 41.62 -160.04
C LYS A 225 39.19 42.20 -158.79
N ILE A 226 38.64 41.96 -157.60
CA ILE A 226 39.17 42.41 -156.31
C ILE A 226 39.29 41.20 -155.37
N ILE A 227 39.66 40.05 -155.92
CA ILE A 227 39.97 38.81 -155.19
C ILE A 227 41.48 38.70 -154.90
N GLU A 228 42.30 39.61 -155.41
CA GLU A 228 43.77 39.59 -155.23
C GLU A 228 44.28 40.57 -154.16
N GLU A 229 43.46 41.51 -153.66
CA GLU A 229 43.85 42.52 -152.65
C GLU A 229 43.03 42.50 -151.35
N HIS A 230 42.13 41.52 -151.15
CA HIS A 230 41.28 41.42 -149.94
C HIS A 230 41.71 40.33 -148.94
N GLU A 231 42.94 39.83 -149.09
CA GLU A 231 43.56 38.87 -148.16
C GLU A 231 44.25 39.57 -146.95
N GLU A 232 44.32 40.91 -146.95
CA GLU A 232 44.94 41.70 -145.86
C GLU A 232 43.95 42.34 -144.86
N LYS A 233 42.63 42.24 -145.05
CA LYS A 233 41.62 42.90 -144.18
C LYS A 233 40.78 41.99 -143.29
N MET A 234 40.95 40.66 -143.34
CA MET A 234 40.17 39.68 -142.55
C MET A 234 40.63 39.45 -141.11
N THR A 235 41.42 40.37 -140.55
CA THR A 235 41.89 40.34 -139.15
C THR A 235 41.06 41.19 -138.17
N VAL A 236 40.11 42.03 -138.64
CA VAL A 236 39.44 43.02 -137.76
C VAL A 236 38.04 42.60 -137.25
N LEU A 237 37.37 41.61 -137.85
CA LEU A 237 36.04 41.16 -137.40
C LEU A 237 36.02 40.06 -136.34
N LYS A 238 37.20 39.60 -135.86
CA LYS A 238 37.31 38.75 -134.65
C LYS A 238 37.27 39.55 -133.34
N TYR A 239 37.42 40.88 -133.39
CA TYR A 239 37.49 41.71 -132.17
C TYR A 239 36.14 42.18 -131.62
N LYS A 240 35.08 42.24 -132.43
CA LYS A 240 33.78 42.79 -131.99
C LYS A 240 32.78 41.76 -131.43
N ASN A 241 33.00 40.47 -131.70
CA ASN A 241 32.16 39.38 -131.18
C ASN A 241 32.70 38.77 -129.86
N ALA A 242 33.95 39.04 -129.51
CA ALA A 242 34.54 38.65 -128.22
C ALA A 242 34.12 39.58 -127.08
N GLU A 243 33.77 40.84 -127.39
CA GLU A 243 33.47 41.88 -126.39
C GLU A 243 32.03 41.81 -125.86
N SER A 244 31.05 41.37 -126.67
CA SER A 244 29.66 41.14 -126.24
C SER A 244 29.49 39.87 -125.38
N MET A 245 30.24 38.81 -125.68
CA MET A 245 30.26 37.59 -124.88
C MET A 245 31.06 37.73 -123.57
N LYS A 246 31.98 38.71 -123.50
CA LYS A 246 32.71 39.07 -122.27
C LYS A 246 31.83 39.84 -121.30
N THR A 247 31.10 40.86 -121.78
CA THR A 247 30.17 41.65 -120.95
C THR A 247 29.01 40.83 -120.39
N ALA A 248 28.46 39.87 -121.15
CA ALA A 248 27.41 38.97 -120.65
C ALA A 248 27.90 37.97 -119.59
N ARG A 249 29.13 37.43 -119.75
CA ARG A 249 29.75 36.55 -118.73
C ARG A 249 30.12 37.32 -117.46
N GLU A 250 30.66 38.53 -117.59
CA GLU A 250 30.98 39.39 -116.45
C GLU A 250 29.70 39.79 -115.69
N ALA A 251 28.60 40.11 -116.38
CA ALA A 251 27.31 40.40 -115.75
C ALA A 251 26.71 39.19 -115.02
N HIS A 252 26.76 37.99 -115.62
CA HIS A 252 26.29 36.76 -114.98
C HIS A 252 27.15 36.39 -113.76
N GLU A 253 28.47 36.58 -113.85
CA GLU A 253 29.37 36.32 -112.72
C GLU A 253 29.17 37.31 -111.57
N VAL A 254 28.88 38.58 -111.87
CA VAL A 254 28.48 39.57 -110.86
C VAL A 254 27.17 39.17 -110.19
N LYS A 255 26.16 38.73 -110.96
CA LYS A 255 24.86 38.27 -110.41
C LYS A 255 25.04 37.04 -109.50
N MET A 256 25.86 36.06 -109.92
CA MET A 256 26.18 34.90 -109.09
C MET A 256 26.96 35.26 -107.82
N LYS A 257 27.88 36.23 -107.89
CA LYS A 257 28.61 36.73 -106.70
C LYS A 257 27.70 37.47 -105.73
N ILE A 258 26.71 38.23 -106.21
CA ILE A 258 25.71 38.90 -105.37
C ILE A 258 24.82 37.86 -104.68
N MET A 259 24.28 36.91 -105.42
CA MET A 259 23.39 35.86 -104.88
C MET A 259 24.10 34.99 -103.84
N LYS A 260 25.37 34.64 -104.10
CA LYS A 260 26.18 33.87 -103.15
C LYS A 260 26.48 34.67 -101.88
N LYS A 261 26.75 35.98 -101.99
CA LYS A 261 26.88 36.87 -100.83
C LYS A 261 25.59 36.97 -100.02
N GLU A 262 24.43 37.04 -100.67
CA GLU A 262 23.13 37.06 -99.96
C GLU A 262 22.84 35.73 -99.24
N GLN A 263 23.14 34.59 -99.87
CA GLN A 263 23.00 33.29 -99.21
C GLN A 263 23.96 33.14 -98.03
N ASP A 264 25.23 33.53 -98.20
CA ASP A 264 26.21 33.52 -97.11
C ASP A 264 25.81 34.46 -95.96
N GLN A 265 25.14 35.57 -96.26
CA GLN A 265 24.63 36.50 -95.26
C GLN A 265 23.41 35.93 -94.52
N LYS A 266 22.47 35.29 -95.23
CA LYS A 266 21.32 34.60 -94.60
C LYS A 266 21.76 33.42 -93.72
N ILE A 267 22.78 32.66 -94.13
CA ILE A 267 23.36 31.59 -93.30
C ILE A 267 23.93 32.17 -92.01
N LYS A 268 24.69 33.27 -92.09
CA LYS A 268 25.22 33.95 -90.90
C LYS A 268 24.13 34.47 -89.97
N GLU A 269 23.04 35.03 -90.52
CA GLU A 269 21.90 35.49 -89.71
C GLU A 269 21.20 34.32 -89.00
N LEU A 270 21.00 33.19 -89.69
CA LEU A 270 20.44 31.99 -89.08
C LEU A 270 21.33 31.41 -87.98
N ASP A 271 22.65 31.36 -88.19
CA ASP A 271 23.61 30.90 -87.17
C ASP A 271 23.55 31.79 -85.92
N VAL A 272 23.44 33.12 -86.09
CA VAL A 272 23.29 34.06 -84.97
C VAL A 272 21.98 33.83 -84.22
N ILE A 273 20.87 33.60 -84.93
CA ILE A 273 19.57 33.31 -84.30
C ILE A 273 19.63 32.00 -83.51
N LEU A 274 20.26 30.97 -84.08
CA LEU A 274 20.35 29.64 -83.47
C LEU A 274 21.23 29.67 -82.21
N GLU A 275 22.35 30.38 -82.26
CA GLU A 275 23.23 30.57 -81.10
C GLU A 275 22.54 31.39 -79.99
N ASN A 276 21.83 32.46 -80.33
CA ASN A 276 21.04 33.23 -79.36
C ASN A 276 19.94 32.39 -78.72
N THR A 277 19.28 31.53 -79.49
CA THR A 277 18.21 30.63 -78.99
C THR A 277 18.79 29.57 -78.06
N LYS A 278 19.95 29.01 -78.40
CA LYS A 278 20.68 28.05 -77.57
C LYS A 278 21.07 28.68 -76.23
N GLN A 279 21.71 29.85 -76.25
CA GLN A 279 22.09 30.58 -75.04
C GLN A 279 20.89 30.92 -74.15
N LYS A 280 19.76 31.31 -74.76
CA LYS A 280 18.50 31.55 -74.03
C LYS A 280 17.98 30.27 -73.35
N SER A 281 17.96 29.14 -74.06
CA SER A 281 17.53 27.86 -73.49
C SER A 281 18.44 27.37 -72.36
N GLU A 282 19.76 27.56 -72.48
CA GLU A 282 20.74 27.22 -71.44
C GLU A 282 20.55 28.11 -70.20
N ALA A 283 20.26 29.40 -70.39
CA ALA A 283 19.96 30.33 -69.30
C ALA A 283 18.65 29.97 -68.57
N GLU A 284 17.60 29.62 -69.31
CA GLU A 284 16.33 29.15 -68.74
C GLU A 284 16.53 27.85 -67.96
N GLN A 285 17.28 26.89 -68.50
CA GLN A 285 17.58 25.62 -67.84
C GLN A 285 18.40 25.82 -66.55
N ALA A 286 19.40 26.69 -66.56
CA ALA A 286 20.18 27.03 -65.36
C ALA A 286 19.31 27.72 -64.28
N THR A 287 18.28 28.46 -64.69
CA THR A 287 17.34 29.10 -63.76
C THR A 287 16.45 28.06 -63.08
N ILE A 288 15.91 27.11 -63.86
CA ILE A 288 15.10 25.99 -63.35
C ILE A 288 15.91 25.11 -62.39
N GLU A 289 17.18 24.81 -62.71
CA GLU A 289 18.04 24.02 -61.82
C GLU A 289 18.29 24.70 -60.47
N LYS A 290 18.50 26.03 -60.47
CA LYS A 290 18.63 26.80 -59.22
C LYS A 290 17.34 26.72 -58.39
N GLU A 291 16.18 26.82 -59.04
CA GLU A 291 14.89 26.79 -58.36
C GLU A 291 14.59 25.41 -57.76
N ILE A 292 14.89 24.32 -58.48
CA ILE A 292 14.84 22.94 -57.96
C ILE A 292 15.74 22.79 -56.73
N LYS A 293 16.95 23.37 -56.77
CA LYS A 293 17.91 23.30 -55.66
C LYS A 293 17.40 24.04 -54.42
N ILE A 294 16.74 25.19 -54.60
CA ILE A 294 16.10 25.96 -53.52
C ILE A 294 14.90 25.21 -52.93
N LEU A 295 14.07 24.58 -53.77
CA LEU A 295 12.91 23.81 -53.29
C LEU A 295 13.35 22.58 -52.48
N LYS A 296 14.36 21.83 -52.94
CA LYS A 296 14.91 20.70 -52.18
C LYS A 296 15.50 21.14 -50.84
N SER A 297 16.23 22.25 -50.79
CA SER A 297 16.79 22.74 -49.53
C SER A 297 15.72 23.21 -48.55
N LYS A 298 14.65 23.87 -49.02
CA LYS A 298 13.47 24.20 -48.20
C LYS A 298 12.83 22.95 -47.61
N GLN A 299 12.54 21.94 -48.43
CA GLN A 299 11.92 20.69 -47.99
C GLN A 299 12.75 19.96 -46.92
N ILE A 300 14.07 19.89 -47.11
CA ILE A 300 14.98 19.29 -46.12
C ILE A 300 14.95 20.07 -44.80
N ASN A 301 14.96 21.40 -44.86
CA ASN A 301 14.94 22.24 -43.66
C ASN A 301 13.61 22.13 -42.91
N GLU A 302 12.47 22.09 -43.61
CA GLU A 302 11.15 21.86 -42.98
C GLU A 302 11.09 20.48 -42.30
N SER A 303 11.50 19.41 -42.97
CA SER A 303 11.58 18.07 -42.36
C SER A 303 12.46 18.05 -41.10
N ARG A 304 13.57 18.79 -41.12
CA ARG A 304 14.45 18.90 -39.95
C ARG A 304 13.76 19.61 -38.78
N ILE A 305 13.02 20.68 -39.04
CA ILE A 305 12.24 21.40 -38.02
C ILE A 305 11.19 20.47 -37.41
N TYR A 306 10.43 19.74 -38.23
CA TYR A 306 9.43 18.79 -37.73
C TYR A 306 10.05 17.67 -36.88
N GLN A 307 11.20 17.12 -37.28
CA GLN A 307 11.91 16.11 -36.48
C GLN A 307 12.38 16.67 -35.13
N GLN A 308 12.89 17.90 -35.10
CA GLN A 308 13.30 18.56 -33.85
C GLN A 308 12.10 18.80 -32.93
N GLU A 309 10.97 19.23 -33.48
CA GLU A 309 9.73 19.46 -32.75
C GLU A 309 9.19 18.18 -32.12
N ILE A 310 9.13 17.08 -32.88
CA ILE A 310 8.73 15.76 -32.38
C ILE A 310 9.68 15.30 -31.27
N GLY A 311 11.00 15.47 -31.46
CA GLY A 311 11.99 15.13 -30.43
C GLY A 311 11.79 15.91 -29.13
N ARG A 312 11.45 17.20 -29.23
CA ARG A 312 11.17 18.06 -28.07
C ARG A 312 9.91 17.61 -27.33
N LEU A 313 8.82 17.34 -28.07
CA LEU A 313 7.56 16.86 -27.49
C LEU A 313 7.72 15.49 -26.79
N ILE A 314 8.50 14.58 -27.37
CA ILE A 314 8.81 13.29 -26.74
C ILE A 314 9.58 13.50 -25.42
N ALA A 315 10.57 14.40 -25.41
CA ALA A 315 11.35 14.69 -24.21
C ALA A 315 10.50 15.36 -23.11
N GLU A 316 9.61 16.28 -23.48
CA GLU A 316 8.64 16.88 -22.55
C GLU A 316 7.70 15.84 -21.96
N HIS A 317 7.08 15.01 -22.80
CA HIS A 317 6.17 13.96 -22.35
C HIS A 317 6.91 12.97 -21.43
N GLN A 318 8.14 12.57 -21.74
CA GLN A 318 8.92 11.69 -20.86
C GLN A 318 9.20 12.35 -19.51
N LYS A 319 9.54 13.65 -19.50
CA LYS A 319 9.80 14.39 -18.28
C LYS A 319 8.53 14.52 -17.42
N GLU A 320 7.39 14.76 -18.03
CA GLU A 320 6.09 14.85 -17.35
C GLU A 320 5.66 13.49 -16.78
N THR A 321 5.77 12.41 -17.55
CA THR A 321 5.48 11.05 -17.06
C THR A 321 6.37 10.67 -15.87
N GLU A 322 7.66 11.02 -15.92
CA GLU A 322 8.60 10.74 -14.83
C GLU A 322 8.30 11.59 -13.58
N ALA A 323 7.82 12.82 -13.75
CA ALA A 323 7.36 13.67 -12.64
C ALA A 323 6.12 13.06 -11.97
N ILE A 324 5.11 12.67 -12.76
CA ILE A 324 3.89 12.01 -12.26
C ILE A 324 4.24 10.70 -11.54
N ARG A 325 5.19 9.92 -12.06
CA ARG A 325 5.65 8.68 -11.41
C ARG A 325 6.25 8.95 -10.02
N LYS A 326 7.11 9.97 -9.91
CA LYS A 326 7.73 10.36 -8.63
C LYS A 326 6.71 10.89 -7.62
N GLU A 327 5.74 11.69 -8.07
CA GLU A 327 4.67 12.21 -7.22
C GLU A 327 3.79 11.07 -6.67
N ASN A 328 3.41 10.12 -7.53
CA ASN A 328 2.65 8.93 -7.10
C ASN A 328 3.43 8.04 -6.12
N GLU A 329 4.75 7.89 -6.30
CA GLU A 329 5.59 7.16 -5.35
C GLU A 329 5.67 7.87 -3.99
N ALA A 330 5.80 9.20 -3.98
CA ALA A 330 5.81 10.01 -2.76
C ALA A 330 4.47 9.89 -2.01
N MET A 331 3.34 10.09 -2.70
CA MET A 331 2.00 10.01 -2.12
C MET A 331 1.70 8.62 -1.54
N LYS A 332 2.16 7.55 -2.21
CA LYS A 332 2.04 6.17 -1.71
C LYS A 332 2.89 5.93 -0.46
N SER A 333 4.03 6.60 -0.33
CA SER A 333 4.88 6.51 0.87
C SER A 333 4.26 7.23 2.07
N GLU A 334 3.72 8.44 1.85
CA GLU A 334 3.03 9.23 2.88
C GLU A 334 1.78 8.50 3.40
N LEU A 335 0.96 7.96 2.49
CA LEU A 335 -0.23 7.19 2.87
C LEU A 335 0.12 5.94 3.72
N LYS A 336 1.27 5.30 3.47
CA LYS A 336 1.74 4.17 4.29
C LYS A 336 2.19 4.61 5.67
N GLU A 337 2.92 5.72 5.77
CA GLU A 337 3.34 6.34 7.03
C GLU A 337 2.13 6.75 7.88
N GLU A 338 1.15 7.42 7.27
CA GLU A 338 -0.07 7.87 7.95
C GLU A 338 -0.89 6.69 8.49
N LYS A 339 -1.13 5.66 7.66
CA LYS A 339 -1.79 4.43 8.11
C LYS A 339 -1.04 3.72 9.24
N LYS A 340 0.30 3.71 9.21
CA LYS A 340 1.13 3.12 10.25
C LYS A 340 1.04 3.92 11.56
N SER A 341 1.05 5.25 11.48
CA SER A 341 0.86 6.15 12.63
C SER A 341 -0.52 5.98 13.25
N GLU A 342 -1.58 5.88 12.43
CA GLU A 342 -2.95 5.67 12.89
C GLU A 342 -3.13 4.29 13.56
N LEU A 343 -2.58 3.24 12.96
CA LEU A 343 -2.56 1.90 13.57
C LEU A 343 -1.80 1.89 14.89
N SER A 344 -0.62 2.54 14.96
CA SER A 344 0.17 2.62 16.18
C SER A 344 -0.60 3.35 17.29
N THR A 345 -1.25 4.47 16.98
CA THR A 345 -2.03 5.23 17.98
C THR A 345 -3.26 4.47 18.48
N LYS A 346 -3.96 3.75 17.59
CA LYS A 346 -5.06 2.84 17.97
C LYS A 346 -4.56 1.70 18.88
N LEU A 347 -3.44 1.08 18.51
CA LEU A 347 -2.84 -0.01 19.29
C LEU A 347 -2.37 0.46 20.67
N THR A 348 -1.71 1.62 20.76
CA THR A 348 -1.30 2.21 22.06
C THR A 348 -2.50 2.52 22.94
N LYS A 349 -3.59 3.09 22.39
CA LYS A 349 -4.82 3.32 23.16
C LYS A 349 -5.43 2.02 23.68
N ALA A 350 -5.52 0.99 22.85
CA ALA A 350 -6.02 -0.33 23.26
C ALA A 350 -5.13 -0.98 24.33
N SER A 351 -3.81 -0.92 24.17
CA SER A 351 -2.85 -1.44 25.15
C SER A 351 -2.96 -0.72 26.50
N ASN A 352 -3.05 0.61 26.50
CA ASN A 352 -3.22 1.38 27.74
C ASN A 352 -4.54 1.07 28.45
N ARG A 353 -5.62 0.82 27.69
CA ARG A 353 -6.90 0.35 28.26
C ARG A 353 -6.75 -1.02 28.92
N GLN A 354 -6.09 -1.97 28.26
CA GLN A 354 -5.86 -3.30 28.82
C GLN A 354 -5.00 -3.22 30.10
N ILE A 355 -3.92 -2.43 30.07
CA ILE A 355 -3.07 -2.20 31.26
C ILE A 355 -3.90 -1.62 32.42
N THR A 356 -4.80 -0.67 32.13
CA THR A 356 -5.68 -0.05 33.13
C THR A 356 -6.68 -1.06 33.69
N LEU A 357 -7.28 -1.89 32.84
CA LEU A 357 -8.23 -2.92 33.23
C LEU A 357 -7.55 -3.98 34.10
N ASP A 358 -6.38 -4.47 33.69
CA ASP A 358 -5.62 -5.49 34.42
C ASP A 358 -5.18 -4.99 35.79
N ALA A 359 -4.67 -3.75 35.88
CA ALA A 359 -4.33 -3.12 37.15
C ALA A 359 -5.57 -2.97 38.04
N SER A 360 -6.69 -2.50 37.47
CA SER A 360 -7.95 -2.34 38.20
C SER A 360 -8.50 -3.68 38.72
N ASN A 361 -8.39 -4.76 37.93
CA ASN A 361 -8.81 -6.11 38.32
C ASN A 361 -7.98 -6.66 39.48
N ARG A 362 -6.66 -6.44 39.47
CA ARG A 362 -5.79 -6.86 40.59
C ARG A 362 -6.17 -6.16 41.90
N VAL A 363 -6.39 -4.84 41.84
CA VAL A 363 -6.91 -4.07 42.99
C VAL A 363 -8.26 -4.61 43.44
N PHE A 364 -9.17 -4.88 42.50
CA PHE A 364 -10.50 -5.40 42.81
C PHE A 364 -10.46 -6.76 43.52
N ILE A 365 -9.61 -7.69 43.07
CA ILE A 365 -9.45 -9.01 43.71
C ILE A 365 -8.97 -8.86 45.16
N GLN A 366 -7.96 -8.02 45.40
CA GLN A 366 -7.48 -7.79 46.77
C GLN A 366 -8.54 -7.12 47.63
N PHE A 367 -9.31 -6.19 47.06
CA PHE A 367 -10.41 -5.51 47.73
C PHE A 367 -11.53 -6.50 48.11
N LEU A 368 -11.89 -7.44 47.24
CA LEU A 368 -12.90 -8.47 47.53
C LEU A 368 -12.54 -9.32 48.75
N ASN A 369 -11.26 -9.58 49.00
CA ASN A 369 -10.83 -10.30 50.20
C ASN A 369 -11.15 -9.51 51.47
N ILE A 370 -11.02 -8.18 51.44
CA ILE A 370 -11.37 -7.31 52.57
C ILE A 370 -12.89 -7.31 52.76
N THR A 371 -13.64 -7.10 51.68
CA THR A 371 -15.11 -7.11 51.71
C THR A 371 -15.66 -8.43 52.25
N ARG A 372 -15.05 -9.56 51.88
CA ARG A 372 -15.42 -10.87 52.39
C ARG A 372 -15.17 -11.00 53.89
N THR A 373 -14.06 -10.48 54.42
CA THR A 373 -13.83 -10.48 55.88
C THR A 373 -14.88 -9.66 56.63
N VAL A 374 -15.28 -8.51 56.10
CA VAL A 374 -16.35 -7.70 56.69
C VAL A 374 -17.69 -8.44 56.62
N GLN A 375 -17.92 -9.19 55.53
CA GLN A 375 -19.11 -10.01 55.39
C GLN A 375 -19.17 -11.15 56.41
N ASP A 376 -18.07 -11.92 56.52
CA ASP A 376 -17.97 -13.01 57.48
C ASP A 376 -18.21 -12.47 58.91
N ALA A 377 -17.68 -11.27 59.24
CA ALA A 377 -17.88 -10.63 60.55
C ALA A 377 -19.33 -10.20 60.79
N SER A 378 -20.01 -9.68 59.75
CA SER A 378 -21.44 -9.37 59.80
C SER A 378 -22.27 -10.61 60.09
N GLU A 379 -21.94 -11.74 59.46
CA GLU A 379 -22.62 -13.02 59.68
C GLU A 379 -22.40 -13.55 61.10
N SER A 380 -21.17 -13.51 61.63
CA SER A 380 -20.92 -13.89 63.03
C SER A 380 -21.70 -13.01 64.01
N LEU A 381 -21.84 -11.70 63.74
CA LEU A 381 -22.66 -10.79 64.55
C LEU A 381 -24.16 -11.13 64.51
N GLU A 382 -24.69 -11.54 63.35
CA GLU A 382 -26.07 -12.03 63.23
C GLU A 382 -26.31 -13.30 64.05
N PHE A 383 -25.37 -14.24 64.04
CA PHE A 383 -25.49 -15.44 64.87
C PHE A 383 -25.45 -15.09 66.36
N ILE A 384 -24.59 -14.17 66.78
CA ILE A 384 -24.56 -13.67 68.15
C ILE A 384 -25.89 -13.01 68.53
N GLU A 385 -26.43 -12.13 67.67
CA GLU A 385 -27.74 -11.52 67.88
C GLU A 385 -28.84 -12.59 68.02
N LEU A 386 -28.84 -13.59 67.15
CA LEU A 386 -29.81 -14.69 67.14
C LEU A 386 -29.76 -15.49 68.45
N TYR A 387 -28.57 -15.91 68.89
CA TYR A 387 -28.44 -16.68 70.14
C TYR A 387 -28.76 -15.84 71.38
N CYS A 388 -28.41 -14.56 71.39
CA CYS A 388 -28.79 -13.64 72.47
C CYS A 388 -30.30 -13.32 72.48
N SER A 389 -31.02 -13.61 71.38
CA SER A 389 -32.47 -13.40 71.28
C SER A 389 -33.31 -14.56 71.83
N HIS A 390 -32.69 -15.68 72.19
CA HIS A 390 -33.40 -16.80 72.82
C HIS A 390 -33.86 -16.47 74.24
N GLU A 391 -34.92 -17.15 74.70
CA GLU A 391 -35.44 -17.01 76.07
C GLU A 391 -34.43 -17.42 77.15
N SER A 392 -33.41 -18.21 76.80
CA SER A 392 -32.32 -18.62 77.69
C SER A 392 -30.99 -18.61 76.95
N PRO A 393 -30.36 -17.43 76.76
CA PRO A 393 -29.10 -17.27 76.02
C PRO A 393 -27.94 -18.08 76.60
N GLU A 394 -27.97 -18.40 77.90
CA GLU A 394 -26.93 -19.20 78.54
C GLU A 394 -26.82 -20.62 77.97
N ASN A 395 -27.89 -21.16 77.39
CA ASN A 395 -27.87 -22.47 76.75
C ASN A 395 -27.02 -22.47 75.46
N PHE A 396 -26.66 -21.29 74.97
CA PHE A 396 -25.85 -21.08 73.78
C PHE A 396 -24.49 -20.46 74.11
N GLU A 397 -24.05 -20.46 75.37
CA GLU A 397 -22.79 -19.88 75.82
C GLU A 397 -21.60 -20.34 74.95
N CYS A 398 -21.47 -21.65 74.71
CA CYS A 398 -20.41 -22.19 73.86
C CYS A 398 -20.50 -21.69 72.40
N ALA A 399 -21.71 -21.57 71.85
CA ALA A 399 -21.90 -21.08 70.48
C ALA A 399 -21.54 -19.59 70.39
N ILE A 400 -22.00 -18.78 71.35
CA ILE A 400 -21.68 -17.35 71.45
C ILE A 400 -20.17 -17.17 71.57
N ALA A 401 -19.49 -17.94 72.42
CA ALA A 401 -18.03 -17.89 72.56
C ALA A 401 -17.30 -18.18 71.24
N ILE A 402 -17.72 -19.20 70.49
CA ILE A 402 -17.13 -19.54 69.18
C ILE A 402 -17.22 -18.36 68.20
N TYR A 403 -18.40 -17.74 68.08
CA TYR A 403 -18.58 -16.61 67.16
C TYR A 403 -17.84 -15.35 67.61
N LEU A 404 -17.64 -15.16 68.92
CA LEU A 404 -16.82 -14.07 69.45
C LEU A 404 -15.33 -14.26 69.20
N ASP A 405 -14.83 -15.51 69.32
CA ASP A 405 -13.47 -15.87 68.94
C ASP A 405 -13.25 -15.67 67.44
N GLU A 406 -14.21 -16.12 66.61
CA GLU A 406 -14.20 -15.89 65.16
C GLU A 406 -14.15 -14.39 64.82
N LEU A 407 -14.94 -13.55 65.50
CA LEU A 407 -14.89 -12.10 65.31
C LEU A 407 -13.52 -11.50 65.64
N ASN A 408 -12.86 -11.99 66.70
CA ASN A 408 -11.51 -11.54 67.05
C ASN A 408 -10.49 -11.93 65.96
N GLU A 409 -10.57 -13.15 65.42
CA GLU A 409 -9.73 -13.59 64.30
C GLU A 409 -10.00 -12.76 63.03
N LEU A 410 -11.26 -12.54 62.68
CA LEU A 410 -11.67 -11.73 61.53
C LEU A 410 -11.20 -10.28 61.66
N LYS A 411 -11.19 -9.71 62.87
CA LYS A 411 -10.64 -8.37 63.12
C LYS A 411 -9.14 -8.30 62.84
N LEU A 412 -8.37 -9.30 63.30
CA LEU A 412 -6.93 -9.37 63.04
C LEU A 412 -6.65 -9.53 61.53
N LYS A 413 -7.37 -10.44 60.88
CA LYS A 413 -7.30 -10.71 59.44
C LYS A 413 -7.67 -9.48 58.62
N PHE A 414 -8.67 -8.71 59.05
CA PHE A 414 -9.05 -7.44 58.43
C PHE A 414 -7.91 -6.44 58.51
N LYS A 415 -7.29 -6.22 59.70
CA LYS A 415 -6.14 -5.31 59.83
C LYS A 415 -5.00 -5.67 58.88
N GLU A 416 -4.65 -6.95 58.83
CA GLU A 416 -3.59 -7.45 57.96
C GLU A 416 -3.91 -7.21 56.48
N ARG A 417 -5.12 -7.57 56.03
CA ARG A 417 -5.57 -7.37 54.65
C ARG A 417 -5.60 -5.91 54.24
N VAL A 418 -6.10 -5.03 55.12
CA VAL A 418 -6.13 -3.58 54.86
C VAL A 418 -4.73 -2.99 54.80
N PHE A 419 -3.83 -3.43 55.68
CA PHE A 419 -2.42 -3.04 55.64
C PHE A 419 -1.78 -3.40 54.29
N HIS A 420 -1.92 -4.66 53.85
CA HIS A 420 -1.38 -5.10 52.56
C HIS A 420 -2.00 -4.37 51.37
N PHE A 421 -3.31 -4.11 51.40
CA PHE A 421 -4.00 -3.37 50.35
C PHE A 421 -3.50 -1.93 50.23
N ARG A 422 -3.26 -1.25 51.35
CA ARG A 422 -2.68 0.11 51.38
C ARG A 422 -1.24 0.13 50.90
N GLN A 423 -0.47 -0.91 51.21
CA GLN A 423 0.94 -0.98 50.82
C GLN A 423 1.11 -1.26 49.31
N SER A 424 0.26 -2.11 48.74
CA SER A 424 0.44 -2.65 47.38
C SER A 424 -0.64 -2.20 46.37
N ALA A 425 -1.91 -2.51 46.62
CA ALA A 425 -3.00 -2.30 45.65
C ALA A 425 -3.36 -0.82 45.44
N ILE A 426 -3.45 -0.02 46.51
CA ILE A 426 -3.96 1.35 46.38
C ILE A 426 -3.00 2.30 45.65
N ASN A 427 -1.73 1.92 45.58
CA ASN A 427 -0.67 2.68 44.93
C ASN A 427 -0.30 2.10 43.55
N GLU A 428 -0.96 1.03 43.12
CA GLU A 428 -0.69 0.42 41.83
C GLU A 428 -0.92 1.44 40.69
N GLN A 429 0.05 1.49 39.77
CA GLN A 429 0.01 2.43 38.64
C GLN A 429 -1.09 2.02 37.66
N ASN A 430 -1.67 3.01 36.97
CA ASN A 430 -2.68 2.82 35.93
C ASN A 430 -4.04 2.27 36.42
N VAL A 431 -4.29 2.21 37.72
CA VAL A 431 -5.62 1.86 38.25
C VAL A 431 -6.63 2.95 37.92
N HIS A 432 -7.86 2.55 37.56
CA HIS A 432 -8.94 3.50 37.31
C HIS A 432 -9.24 4.34 38.56
N GLN A 433 -9.22 5.66 38.44
CA GLN A 433 -9.29 6.58 39.58
C GLN A 433 -10.58 6.41 40.39
N GLU A 434 -11.71 6.15 39.74
CA GLU A 434 -12.98 5.93 40.43
C GLU A 434 -12.98 4.65 41.27
N ILE A 435 -12.37 3.56 40.78
CA ILE A 435 -12.21 2.31 41.56
C ILE A 435 -11.38 2.61 42.81
N ARG A 436 -10.27 3.32 42.64
CA ARG A 436 -9.41 3.74 43.77
C ARG A 436 -10.19 4.56 44.80
N ASN A 437 -11.02 5.50 44.37
CA ASN A 437 -11.83 6.33 45.27
C ASN A 437 -12.90 5.52 46.01
N VAL A 438 -13.58 4.61 45.32
CA VAL A 438 -14.59 3.73 45.93
C VAL A 438 -13.94 2.81 46.97
N CYS A 439 -12.82 2.17 46.63
CA CYS A 439 -12.08 1.32 47.59
C CYS A 439 -11.63 2.12 48.82
N LYS A 440 -11.10 3.34 48.64
CA LYS A 440 -10.74 4.22 49.77
C LYS A 440 -11.91 4.53 50.69
N SER A 441 -13.05 4.91 50.09
CA SER A 441 -14.25 5.27 50.85
C SER A 441 -14.83 4.08 51.62
N TYR A 442 -14.82 2.87 51.03
CA TYR A 442 -15.24 1.66 51.73
C TYR A 442 -14.33 1.33 52.91
N LEU A 443 -13.01 1.32 52.68
CA LEU A 443 -12.05 0.96 53.70
C LEU A 443 -12.18 1.84 54.93
N GLN A 444 -12.39 3.14 54.74
CA GLN A 444 -12.63 4.06 55.84
C GLN A 444 -13.83 3.63 56.68
N LYS A 445 -14.99 3.39 56.05
CA LYS A 445 -16.22 2.99 56.76
C LYS A 445 -16.11 1.61 57.40
N SER A 446 -15.50 0.65 56.71
CA SER A 446 -15.31 -0.70 57.26
C SER A 446 -14.30 -0.72 58.40
N GLU A 447 -13.27 0.12 58.38
CA GLU A 447 -12.37 0.30 59.52
C GLU A 447 -13.09 0.90 60.72
N GLU A 448 -13.94 1.91 60.52
CA GLU A 448 -14.76 2.50 61.58
C GLU A 448 -15.64 1.45 62.28
N LEU A 449 -16.23 0.52 61.50
CA LEU A 449 -17.08 -0.56 62.03
C LEU A 449 -16.26 -1.69 62.70
N MET A 450 -15.24 -2.21 62.02
CA MET A 450 -14.40 -3.33 62.48
C MET A 450 -13.48 -2.96 63.66
N MET A 451 -13.27 -1.66 63.89
CA MET A 451 -12.50 -1.14 65.03
C MET A 451 -13.36 -0.33 66.00
N SER A 452 -14.69 -0.42 65.87
CA SER A 452 -15.60 0.32 66.75
C SER A 452 -15.45 -0.12 68.20
N GLU A 453 -15.64 0.83 69.12
CA GLU A 453 -15.72 0.57 70.55
C GLU A 453 -16.84 -0.42 70.86
N SER A 454 -17.99 -0.29 70.19
CA SER A 454 -19.12 -1.22 70.29
C SER A 454 -18.74 -2.67 70.02
N LEU A 455 -17.92 -2.94 69.00
CA LEU A 455 -17.46 -4.30 68.68
C LEU A 455 -16.46 -4.81 69.74
N LEU A 456 -15.58 -3.94 70.24
CA LEU A 456 -14.63 -4.27 71.30
C LEU A 456 -15.33 -4.61 72.62
N GLU A 457 -16.28 -3.78 73.04
CA GLU A 457 -17.09 -4.02 74.24
C GLU A 457 -17.85 -5.34 74.14
N LEU A 458 -18.45 -5.61 72.99
CA LEU A 458 -19.17 -6.85 72.73
C LEU A 458 -18.25 -8.06 72.87
N CYS A 459 -17.07 -8.04 72.25
CA CYS A 459 -16.08 -9.11 72.37
C CYS A 459 -15.55 -9.32 73.79
N LEU A 460 -15.43 -8.25 74.59
CA LEU A 460 -14.83 -8.32 75.93
C LEU A 460 -15.83 -8.68 77.02
N HIS A 461 -17.07 -8.22 76.92
CA HIS A 461 -18.01 -8.22 78.05
C HIS A 461 -19.20 -9.16 77.86
N LEU A 462 -19.57 -9.50 76.61
CA LEU A 462 -20.66 -10.43 76.35
C LEU A 462 -20.43 -11.83 76.97
N PRO A 463 -19.24 -12.46 76.90
CA PRO A 463 -19.01 -13.77 77.51
C PRO A 463 -19.34 -13.78 79.00
N THR A 464 -18.82 -12.80 79.73
CA THR A 464 -19.06 -12.66 81.18
C THR A 464 -20.51 -12.33 81.50
N ALA A 465 -21.21 -11.56 80.66
CA ALA A 465 -22.63 -11.27 80.84
C ALA A 465 -23.49 -12.53 80.66
N VAL A 466 -23.16 -13.39 79.69
CA VAL A 466 -23.84 -14.67 79.44
C VAL A 466 -23.59 -15.67 80.58
N GLU A 467 -22.34 -15.87 80.98
CA GLU A 467 -21.95 -16.77 82.08
C GLU A 467 -22.67 -16.41 83.39
N ASN A 468 -22.75 -15.10 83.69
CA ASN A 468 -23.41 -14.60 84.90
C ASN A 468 -24.92 -14.38 84.74
N LYS A 469 -25.53 -14.80 83.62
CA LYS A 469 -26.97 -14.67 83.33
C LYS A 469 -27.51 -13.25 83.48
N LYS A 470 -26.72 -12.25 83.11
CA LYS A 470 -27.07 -10.83 83.23
C LYS A 470 -27.94 -10.37 82.06
N ILE A 471 -29.23 -10.70 82.12
CA ILE A 471 -30.19 -10.49 81.01
C ILE A 471 -30.20 -9.06 80.45
N PHE A 472 -30.09 -8.03 81.31
CA PHE A 472 -30.08 -6.64 80.84
C PHE A 472 -28.85 -6.31 79.99
N GLU A 473 -27.66 -6.76 80.41
CA GLU A 473 -26.40 -6.56 79.66
C GLU A 473 -26.43 -7.34 78.34
N ILE A 474 -26.95 -8.58 78.35
CA ILE A 474 -27.11 -9.42 77.14
C ILE A 474 -28.02 -8.74 76.11
N GLU A 475 -29.14 -8.16 76.53
CA GLU A 475 -30.06 -7.45 75.61
C GLU A 475 -29.43 -6.17 75.03
N GLU A 476 -28.57 -5.47 75.77
CA GLU A 476 -27.80 -4.34 75.24
C GLU A 476 -26.80 -4.80 74.17
N PHE A 477 -26.03 -5.86 74.44
CA PHE A 477 -25.08 -6.41 73.50
C PHE A 477 -25.73 -7.00 72.25
N LYS A 478 -26.90 -7.64 72.38
CA LYS A 478 -27.72 -8.08 71.25
C LYS A 478 -28.04 -6.92 70.30
N LYS A 479 -28.50 -5.79 70.83
CA LYS A 479 -28.80 -4.60 70.01
C LYS A 479 -27.55 -4.02 69.35
N LYS A 480 -26.41 -4.02 70.06
CA LYS A 480 -25.11 -3.63 69.48
C LYS A 480 -24.71 -4.57 68.34
N ALA A 481 -24.88 -5.88 68.50
CA ALA A 481 -24.58 -6.89 67.49
C ALA A 481 -25.41 -6.67 66.22
N GLY A 482 -26.73 -6.58 66.36
CA GLY A 482 -27.65 -6.40 65.22
C GLY A 482 -27.41 -5.08 64.49
N LYS A 483 -27.18 -3.98 65.22
CA LYS A 483 -26.85 -2.68 64.62
C LYS A 483 -25.55 -2.74 63.81
N LEU A 484 -24.49 -3.33 64.37
CA LEU A 484 -23.20 -3.44 63.70
C LEU A 484 -23.30 -4.32 62.44
N SER A 485 -24.01 -5.45 62.52
CA SER A 485 -24.21 -6.31 61.35
C SER A 485 -24.92 -5.58 60.21
N GLU A 486 -26.02 -4.88 60.52
CA GLU A 486 -26.78 -4.14 59.50
C GLU A 486 -25.94 -3.01 58.86
N GLU A 487 -25.18 -2.26 59.66
CA GLU A 487 -24.29 -1.21 59.15
C GLU A 487 -23.18 -1.78 58.26
N MET A 488 -22.64 -2.97 58.59
CA MET A 488 -21.66 -3.67 57.75
C MET A 488 -22.26 -4.13 56.41
N LYS A 489 -23.47 -4.69 56.42
CA LYS A 489 -24.20 -5.08 55.20
C LYS A 489 -24.49 -3.90 54.28
N ILE A 490 -25.07 -2.82 54.82
CA ILE A 490 -25.38 -1.62 54.04
C ILE A 490 -24.11 -1.06 53.39
N THR A 491 -23.01 -1.01 54.15
CA THR A 491 -21.72 -0.50 53.66
C THR A 491 -21.17 -1.35 52.51
N ARG A 492 -21.30 -2.69 52.60
CA ARG A 492 -20.94 -3.64 51.53
C ARG A 492 -21.76 -3.40 50.28
N ASP A 493 -23.08 -3.40 50.38
CA ASP A 493 -23.98 -3.38 49.22
C ASP A 493 -23.84 -2.09 48.40
N VAL A 494 -23.75 -0.95 49.08
CA VAL A 494 -23.54 0.35 48.43
C VAL A 494 -22.25 0.37 47.60
N VAL A 495 -21.20 -0.31 48.07
CA VAL A 495 -19.90 -0.32 47.41
C VAL A 495 -19.82 -1.35 46.31
N GLN A 496 -20.41 -2.53 46.50
CA GLN A 496 -20.50 -3.55 45.47
C GLN A 496 -21.22 -3.01 44.22
N MET A 497 -22.38 -2.38 44.39
CA MET A 497 -23.11 -1.77 43.26
C MET A 497 -22.27 -0.71 42.53
N LYS A 498 -21.53 0.13 43.27
CA LYS A 498 -20.67 1.17 42.67
C LYS A 498 -19.51 0.57 41.88
N LEU A 499 -18.88 -0.49 42.38
CA LEU A 499 -17.78 -1.15 41.69
C LEU A 499 -18.24 -1.89 40.44
N GLU A 500 -19.38 -2.59 40.51
CA GLU A 500 -19.98 -3.27 39.35
C GLU A 500 -20.32 -2.27 38.22
N ALA A 501 -20.91 -1.13 38.56
CA ALA A 501 -21.23 -0.08 37.60
C ALA A 501 -19.97 0.50 36.91
N ILE A 502 -18.89 0.73 37.67
CA ILE A 502 -17.63 1.26 37.13
C ILE A 502 -16.96 0.23 36.22
N LEU A 503 -16.93 -1.05 36.61
CA LEU A 503 -16.35 -2.12 35.80
C LEU A 503 -17.10 -2.29 34.47
N LEU A 504 -18.44 -2.23 34.48
CA LEU A 504 -19.25 -2.24 33.26
C LEU A 504 -18.95 -1.04 32.35
N ALA A 505 -18.79 0.16 32.93
CA ALA A 505 -18.47 1.36 32.16
C ALA A 505 -17.06 1.32 31.51
N ILE A 506 -16.10 0.65 32.14
CA ILE A 506 -14.76 0.43 31.57
C ILE A 506 -14.82 -0.55 30.39
N LEU A 507 -15.68 -1.58 30.45
CA LEU A 507 -15.82 -2.59 29.40
C LEU A 507 -16.57 -2.08 28.15
N GLN A 508 -17.40 -1.04 28.29
CA GLN A 508 -18.24 -0.51 27.20
C GLN A 508 -17.58 0.62 26.37
N LYS A 509 -16.40 1.13 26.76
CA LYS A 509 -15.70 2.26 26.11
C LYS A 509 -14.46 1.85 25.33
#